data_AF-A0A0B1SY76-F1
#
_entry.id   AF-A0A0B1SY76-F1
#
_cell.length_a   1.000
_cell.length_b   1.000
_cell.length_c   1.000
_cell.angle_alpha   90.00
_cell.angle_beta   90.00
_cell.angle_gamma   90.00
#
_symmetry.space_group_name_H-M   'P 1'
#
loop_
_entity.id
_entity.type
_entity.pdbx_description
1 polymer ?
#
loop_
_entity_poly.entity_id
_entity_poly.type
_entity_poly.pdbx_seq_one_letter_code
_entity_poly.pdbx_strand_id
1 'polypeptide(L)'
;MPPKSVKLNGGAASHVASADDFSYADLDLIFPMDVENSDSFDKVREAVFDTIMDLMPSSNKTKISTDTLKDVYIGKMVKVSGDDDRWSLFSLHNDFGRCIELKFVDKMRRQFEFSVDSFQITLDPLLDDFNAPNAKVYIESMFGDVHQAMSHLHERLIDTRRPEEIRGGGLLKYCHLLTRGYKAARPSKCRQLER
;
A
#
# COMPACT_ATOMS: atom_id res chain seq x y z
N MET A 1 3.24 -20.36 -0.98
CA MET A 1 1.77 -20.27 -1.06
C MET A 1 1.43 -19.09 -1.93
N PRO A 2 0.50 -19.21 -2.90
CA PRO A 2 0.13 -18.09 -3.74
C PRO A 2 -0.67 -17.04 -2.96
N PRO A 3 -0.61 -15.76 -3.35
CA PRO A 3 -1.54 -14.74 -2.88
C PRO A 3 -2.99 -15.10 -3.22
N LYS A 4 -3.92 -14.72 -2.35
CA LYS A 4 -5.37 -14.86 -2.55
C LYS A 4 -5.90 -13.85 -3.57
N SER A 5 -5.23 -12.71 -3.68
CA SER A 5 -5.47 -11.62 -4.65
C SER A 5 -4.26 -10.70 -4.70
N VAL A 6 -4.26 -9.74 -5.61
CA VAL A 6 -3.35 -8.60 -5.63
C VAL A 6 -4.17 -7.32 -5.58
N LYS A 7 -3.82 -6.41 -4.66
CA LYS A 7 -4.53 -5.16 -4.48
C LYS A 7 -3.60 -3.96 -4.62
N LEU A 8 -4.04 -2.94 -5.36
CA LEU A 8 -3.43 -1.60 -5.32
C LEU A 8 -3.95 -0.85 -4.10
N ASN A 9 -3.07 -0.15 -3.39
CA ASN A 9 -3.40 0.62 -2.19
C ASN A 9 -2.81 2.05 -2.27
N GLY A 10 -3.06 2.83 -1.21
CA GLY A 10 -2.36 4.09 -0.96
C GLY A 10 -2.79 5.22 -1.88
N GLY A 11 -1.86 6.15 -2.13
CA GLY A 11 -2.13 7.33 -2.95
C GLY A 11 -2.51 6.97 -4.39
N ALA A 12 -1.94 5.89 -4.94
CA ALA A 12 -2.24 5.43 -6.29
C ALA A 12 -3.68 4.89 -6.41
N ALA A 13 -4.16 4.11 -5.44
CA ALA A 13 -5.56 3.69 -5.40
C ALA A 13 -6.52 4.88 -5.28
N SER A 14 -6.14 5.88 -4.48
CA SER A 14 -6.91 7.12 -4.32
C SER A 14 -6.91 7.96 -5.61
N HIS A 15 -5.81 7.95 -6.37
CA HIS A 15 -5.74 8.57 -7.69
C HIS A 15 -6.66 7.90 -8.70
N VAL A 16 -6.71 6.56 -8.74
CA VAL A 16 -7.64 5.83 -9.60
C VAL A 16 -9.10 6.07 -9.18
N ALA A 17 -9.34 6.19 -7.87
CA ALA A 17 -10.67 6.47 -7.32
C ALA A 17 -11.12 7.91 -7.59
N SER A 18 -10.20 8.86 -7.61
CA SER A 18 -10.47 10.27 -7.92
C SER A 18 -10.59 10.44 -9.43
N ALA A 19 -11.59 11.18 -9.89
CA ALA A 19 -11.60 11.67 -11.28
C ALA A 19 -10.64 12.86 -11.49
N ASP A 20 -9.97 13.35 -10.44
CA ASP A 20 -9.09 14.51 -10.43
C ASP A 20 -7.60 14.14 -10.21
N ASP A 21 -6.70 15.12 -10.38
CA ASP A 21 -5.25 15.02 -10.13
C ASP A 21 -4.89 14.80 -8.65
N PHE A 22 -5.22 13.64 -8.07
CA PHE A 22 -4.64 13.21 -6.80
C PHE A 22 -3.22 12.69 -7.03
N SER A 23 -2.20 13.52 -6.82
CA SER A 23 -0.82 13.05 -7.00
C SER A 23 -0.44 11.96 -6.00
N TYR A 24 0.27 10.94 -6.47
CA TYR A 24 0.87 9.88 -5.67
C TYR A 24 2.37 9.78 -5.99
N ALA A 25 3.17 9.42 -4.98
CA ALA A 25 4.62 9.21 -5.14
C ALA A 25 4.97 7.73 -5.26
N ASP A 26 4.16 6.88 -4.63
CA ASP A 26 4.46 5.48 -4.38
C ASP A 26 3.37 4.57 -4.97
N LEU A 27 3.78 3.38 -5.41
CA LEU A 27 2.89 2.29 -5.79
C LEU A 27 2.89 1.24 -4.68
N ASP A 28 1.78 1.18 -3.94
CA ASP A 28 1.63 0.23 -2.83
C ASP A 28 0.82 -0.98 -3.31
N LEU A 29 1.45 -2.16 -3.34
CA LEU A 29 0.81 -3.42 -3.68
C LEU A 29 0.64 -4.27 -2.41
N ILE A 30 -0.58 -4.75 -2.18
CA ILE A 30 -0.91 -5.69 -1.11
C ILE A 30 -1.19 -7.05 -1.73
N PHE A 31 -0.56 -8.08 -1.17
CA PHE A 31 -0.74 -9.48 -1.49
C PHE A 31 -1.34 -10.18 -0.25
N PRO A 32 -2.67 -10.28 -0.14
CA PRO A 32 -3.29 -11.03 0.95
C PRO A 32 -2.94 -12.51 0.83
N MET A 33 -2.28 -13.08 1.84
CA MET A 33 -1.82 -14.47 1.79
C MET A 33 -1.57 -15.02 3.20
N ASP A 34 -1.52 -16.34 3.34
CA ASP A 34 -1.26 -16.98 4.63
C ASP A 34 0.26 -17.03 4.89
N VAL A 35 0.73 -16.27 5.89
CA VAL A 35 2.15 -16.15 6.27
C VAL A 35 2.28 -16.43 7.77
N GLU A 36 2.03 -17.68 8.14
CA GLU A 36 1.81 -18.06 9.54
C GLU A 36 3.09 -18.21 10.37
N ASN A 37 4.21 -18.54 9.73
CA ASN A 37 5.44 -18.97 10.40
C ASN A 37 6.71 -18.46 9.70
N SER A 38 7.89 -18.65 10.31
CA SER A 38 9.14 -18.13 9.72
C SER A 38 9.42 -18.68 8.31
N ASP A 39 9.15 -19.96 8.07
CA ASP A 39 9.33 -20.60 6.77
C ASP A 39 8.49 -19.91 5.67
N SER A 40 7.26 -19.53 5.99
CA SER A 40 6.43 -18.76 5.04
C SER A 40 7.00 -17.37 4.73
N PHE A 41 7.59 -16.68 5.71
CA PHE A 41 8.28 -15.40 5.48
C PHE A 41 9.53 -15.57 4.62
N ASP A 42 10.29 -16.64 4.85
CA ASP A 42 11.52 -16.92 4.12
C ASP A 42 11.21 -17.26 2.66
N LYS A 43 10.13 -18.01 2.39
CA LYS A 43 9.61 -18.25 1.02
C LYS A 43 9.16 -16.98 0.31
N VAL A 44 8.48 -16.06 1.01
CA VAL A 44 8.10 -14.76 0.44
C VAL A 44 9.35 -13.97 0.08
N ARG A 45 10.35 -13.94 0.98
CA ARG A 45 11.63 -13.26 0.74
C ARG A 45 12.33 -13.84 -0.48
N GLU A 46 12.48 -15.17 -0.55
CA GLU A 46 13.09 -15.88 -1.68
C GLU A 46 12.39 -15.52 -3.00
N ALA A 47 11.06 -15.62 -3.05
CA ALA A 47 10.29 -15.28 -4.25
C ALA A 47 10.49 -13.83 -4.72
N VAL A 48 10.60 -12.87 -3.79
CA VAL A 48 10.90 -11.46 -4.14
C VAL A 48 12.29 -11.33 -4.74
N PHE A 49 13.31 -11.94 -4.14
CA PHE A 49 14.68 -11.87 -4.66
C PHE A 49 14.83 -12.58 -6.01
N ASP A 50 14.18 -13.73 -6.18
CA ASP A 50 14.16 -14.46 -7.45
C ASP A 50 13.49 -13.63 -8.55
N THR A 51 12.37 -12.96 -8.23
CA THR A 51 11.70 -12.06 -9.18
C THR A 51 12.59 -10.88 -9.59
N ILE A 52 13.29 -10.26 -8.63
CA ILE A 52 14.25 -9.19 -8.94
C ILE A 52 15.37 -9.72 -9.85
N MET A 53 15.92 -10.90 -9.52
CA MET A 53 16.96 -11.56 -10.31
C MET A 53 16.49 -11.85 -11.74
N ASP A 54 15.24 -12.27 -11.91
CA ASP A 54 14.64 -12.58 -13.20
C ASP A 54 14.41 -11.34 -14.06
N LEU A 55 14.03 -10.22 -13.46
CA LEU A 55 13.80 -8.95 -14.14
C LEU A 55 15.09 -8.18 -14.46
N MET A 56 16.25 -8.60 -13.94
CA MET A 56 17.51 -7.91 -14.24
C MET A 56 17.87 -8.00 -15.73
N PRO A 57 18.38 -6.89 -16.31
CA PRO A 57 18.67 -6.79 -17.74
C PRO A 57 19.90 -7.59 -18.20
N SER A 58 20.75 -8.09 -17.29
CA SER A 58 22.06 -8.65 -17.61
C SER A 58 22.11 -10.19 -17.63
N SER A 59 22.95 -10.73 -18.52
CA SER A 59 23.17 -12.18 -18.74
C SER A 59 24.00 -12.89 -17.66
N ASN A 60 24.50 -12.17 -16.64
CA ASN A 60 25.33 -12.70 -15.54
C ASN A 60 24.53 -12.93 -14.24
N LYS A 61 23.27 -13.39 -14.34
CA LYS A 61 22.39 -13.68 -13.18
C LYS A 61 23.01 -14.68 -12.18
N THR A 62 23.96 -15.51 -12.61
CA THR A 62 24.53 -16.61 -11.82
C THR A 62 25.58 -16.21 -10.78
N LYS A 63 25.99 -14.94 -10.69
CA LYS A 63 27.06 -14.48 -9.79
C LYS A 63 26.65 -13.44 -8.74
N ILE A 64 25.40 -13.01 -8.72
CA ILE A 64 24.96 -11.93 -7.84
C ILE A 64 24.37 -12.54 -6.57
N SER A 65 24.92 -12.17 -5.41
CA SER A 65 24.39 -12.63 -4.12
C SER A 65 23.11 -11.87 -3.74
N THR A 66 22.30 -12.47 -2.87
CA THR A 66 21.09 -11.83 -2.34
C THR A 66 21.40 -10.55 -1.57
N ASP A 67 22.56 -10.48 -0.90
CA ASP A 67 22.98 -9.29 -0.16
C ASP A 67 23.26 -8.13 -1.12
N THR A 68 23.93 -8.37 -2.25
CA THR A 68 24.13 -7.35 -3.27
C THR A 68 22.80 -6.88 -3.89
N LEU A 69 21.87 -7.81 -4.16
CA LEU A 69 20.53 -7.42 -4.66
C LEU A 69 19.79 -6.56 -3.64
N LYS A 70 19.87 -6.92 -2.36
CA LYS A 70 19.22 -6.19 -1.28
C LYS A 70 19.77 -4.76 -1.21
N ASP A 71 21.08 -4.61 -1.20
CA ASP A 71 21.75 -3.31 -1.06
C ASP A 71 21.49 -2.38 -2.25
N VAL A 72 21.27 -2.93 -3.45
CA VAL A 72 21.04 -2.15 -4.68
C VAL A 72 19.56 -1.84 -4.90
N TYR A 73 18.66 -2.80 -4.71
CA TYR A 73 17.26 -2.67 -5.14
C TYR A 73 16.26 -2.50 -4.00
N ILE A 74 16.60 -2.89 -2.77
CA ILE A 74 15.67 -2.91 -1.65
C ILE A 74 16.05 -1.82 -0.65
N GLY A 75 15.32 -0.71 -0.65
CA GLY A 75 15.55 0.40 0.29
C GLY A 75 15.09 0.09 1.71
N LYS A 76 14.05 -0.72 1.85
CA LYS A 76 13.51 -1.09 3.16
C LYS A 76 12.87 -2.47 3.12
N MET A 77 13.17 -3.27 4.13
CA MET A 77 12.61 -4.61 4.33
C MET A 77 12.11 -4.74 5.77
N VAL A 78 10.86 -5.15 5.95
CA VAL A 78 10.22 -5.27 7.28
C VAL A 78 9.53 -6.63 7.40
N LYS A 79 9.65 -7.25 8.56
CA LYS A 79 8.91 -8.45 8.96
C LYS A 79 8.20 -8.16 10.29
N VAL A 80 6.89 -8.38 10.33
CA VAL A 80 6.07 -8.27 11.54
C VAL A 80 5.37 -9.61 11.76
N SER A 81 5.57 -10.20 12.94
CA SER A 81 5.05 -11.53 13.30
C SER A 81 4.44 -11.51 14.71
N GLY A 82 3.46 -10.62 14.91
CA GLY A 82 2.66 -10.56 16.13
C GLY A 82 1.28 -11.20 15.95
N ASP A 83 0.51 -11.25 17.04
CA ASP A 83 -0.81 -11.91 17.04
C ASP A 83 -1.87 -11.14 16.23
N ASP A 84 -1.84 -9.81 16.35
CA ASP A 84 -2.76 -8.87 15.68
C ASP A 84 -2.23 -8.36 14.32
N ASP A 85 -0.92 -8.44 14.11
CA ASP A 85 -0.23 -7.92 12.94
C ASP A 85 0.81 -8.94 12.45
N ARG A 86 0.58 -9.49 11.25
CA ARG A 86 1.43 -10.51 10.64
C ARG A 86 1.57 -10.22 9.14
N TRP A 87 2.70 -9.65 8.75
CA TRP A 87 2.95 -9.19 7.39
C TRP A 87 4.44 -8.91 7.14
N SER A 88 4.85 -8.89 5.86
CA SER A 88 6.17 -8.42 5.44
C SER A 88 6.04 -7.33 4.38
N LEU A 89 7.08 -6.51 4.25
CA LEU A 89 7.16 -5.41 3.29
C LEU A 89 8.55 -5.35 2.68
N PHE A 90 8.58 -5.13 1.36
CA PHE A 90 9.77 -4.86 0.57
C PHE A 90 9.52 -3.58 -0.22
N SER A 91 10.32 -2.55 0.04
CA SER A 91 10.23 -1.26 -0.63
C SER A 91 11.42 -1.12 -1.58
N LEU A 92 11.11 -0.96 -2.86
CA LEU A 92 12.04 -0.72 -3.94
C LEU A 92 11.94 0.75 -4.31
N HIS A 93 13.06 1.46 -4.33
CA HIS A 93 13.10 2.87 -4.67
C HIS A 93 13.96 3.09 -5.90
N ASN A 94 13.68 4.16 -6.63
CA ASN A 94 14.60 4.67 -7.64
C ASN A 94 15.18 6.03 -7.24
N ASP A 95 16.20 6.47 -7.96
CA ASP A 95 16.86 7.76 -7.73
C ASP A 95 15.98 8.97 -8.06
N PHE A 96 14.79 8.74 -8.62
CA PHE A 96 13.79 9.77 -8.93
C PHE A 96 12.75 9.96 -7.81
N GLY A 97 12.95 9.31 -6.66
CA GLY A 97 12.05 9.43 -5.51
C GLY A 97 10.71 8.74 -5.68
N ARG A 98 10.58 7.78 -6.62
CA ARG A 98 9.42 6.89 -6.71
C ARG A 98 9.71 5.58 -6.00
N CYS A 99 8.70 5.08 -5.29
CA CYS A 99 8.77 3.82 -4.57
C CYS A 99 7.73 2.81 -5.10
N ILE A 100 8.10 1.53 -5.10
CA ILE A 100 7.17 0.42 -5.18
C ILE A 100 7.27 -0.33 -3.86
N GLU A 101 6.15 -0.42 -3.12
CA GLU A 101 6.07 -1.24 -1.91
C GLU A 101 5.30 -2.53 -2.20
N LEU A 102 5.95 -3.66 -1.96
CA LEU A 102 5.35 -4.99 -2.01
C LEU A 102 5.04 -5.45 -0.59
N LYS A 103 3.76 -5.57 -0.25
CA LYS A 103 3.29 -5.90 1.10
C LYS A 103 2.57 -7.24 1.12
N PHE A 104 3.11 -8.22 1.84
CA PHE A 104 2.53 -9.56 1.94
C PHE A 104 1.82 -9.67 3.29
N VAL A 105 0.49 -9.79 3.26
CA VAL A 105 -0.35 -9.54 4.44
C VAL A 105 -1.19 -10.77 4.79
N ASP A 106 -0.99 -11.27 5.99
CA ASP A 106 -1.87 -12.27 6.61
C ASP A 106 -2.86 -11.56 7.54
N LYS A 107 -2.33 -10.81 8.52
CA LYS A 107 -3.12 -9.95 9.41
C LYS A 107 -2.57 -8.54 9.44
N MET A 108 -3.47 -7.58 9.37
CA MET A 108 -3.11 -6.17 9.49
C MET A 108 -4.21 -5.40 10.20
N ARG A 109 -3.87 -4.93 11.39
CA ARG A 109 -4.80 -4.14 12.20
C ARG A 109 -5.05 -2.76 11.58
N ARG A 110 -3.99 -2.15 11.03
CA ARG A 110 -3.99 -0.78 10.50
C ARG A 110 -3.90 -0.77 8.98
N GLN A 111 -5.04 -0.60 8.33
CA GLN A 111 -5.13 -0.67 6.87
C GLN A 111 -5.35 0.70 6.20
N PHE A 112 -5.56 1.75 6.99
CA PHE A 112 -5.69 3.14 6.51
C PHE A 112 -5.39 4.11 7.66
N GLU A 113 -5.11 5.37 7.33
CA GLU A 113 -4.97 6.45 8.32
C GLU A 113 -6.16 7.42 8.27
N PHE A 114 -6.50 7.88 7.08
CA PHE A 114 -7.67 8.71 6.80
C PHE A 114 -8.58 8.05 5.75
N SER A 115 -9.81 8.55 5.65
CA SER A 115 -10.78 8.08 4.66
C SER A 115 -10.28 8.22 3.23
N VAL A 116 -9.56 9.29 2.93
CA VAL A 116 -9.08 9.66 1.59
C VAL A 116 -7.95 8.77 1.06
N ASP A 117 -7.29 7.99 1.92
CA ASP A 117 -6.23 7.03 1.57
C ASP A 117 -6.62 5.58 1.91
N SER A 118 -7.90 5.33 2.12
CA SER A 118 -8.40 4.03 2.58
C SER A 118 -8.74 3.04 1.47
N PHE A 119 -8.51 3.41 0.22
CA PHE A 119 -8.96 2.64 -0.93
C PHE A 119 -8.02 1.49 -1.26
N GLN A 120 -8.60 0.32 -1.51
CA GLN A 120 -7.91 -0.83 -2.09
C GLN A 120 -8.64 -1.26 -3.36
N ILE A 121 -7.89 -1.50 -4.43
CA ILE A 121 -8.44 -1.93 -5.73
C ILE A 121 -7.92 -3.32 -6.05
N THR A 122 -8.81 -4.30 -6.17
CA THR A 122 -8.43 -5.67 -6.54
C THR A 122 -8.07 -5.72 -8.03
N LEU A 123 -6.85 -6.16 -8.32
CA LEU A 123 -6.26 -6.14 -9.66
C LEU A 123 -6.43 -7.46 -10.42
N ASP A 124 -6.85 -8.55 -9.77
CA ASP A 124 -6.94 -9.89 -10.37
C ASP A 124 -7.66 -9.89 -11.74
N PRO A 125 -8.80 -9.19 -11.95
CA PRO A 125 -9.45 -9.15 -13.27
C PRO A 125 -8.59 -8.55 -14.39
N LEU A 126 -7.61 -7.70 -14.05
CA LEU A 126 -6.65 -7.13 -15.01
C LEU A 126 -5.44 -8.04 -15.22
N LEU A 127 -5.07 -8.82 -14.20
CA LEU A 127 -3.92 -9.73 -14.25
C LEU A 127 -4.28 -11.02 -15.02
N ASP A 128 -5.53 -11.48 -14.90
CA ASP A 128 -6.03 -12.68 -15.59
C ASP A 128 -6.08 -12.49 -17.11
N ASP A 129 -6.42 -11.29 -17.58
CA ASP A 129 -6.38 -10.90 -18.99
C ASP A 129 -6.05 -9.41 -19.17
N PHE A 130 -4.76 -9.13 -19.37
CA PHE A 130 -4.26 -7.76 -19.61
C PHE A 130 -4.83 -7.10 -20.86
N ASN A 131 -5.37 -7.87 -21.81
CA ASN A 131 -5.91 -7.35 -23.06
C ASN A 131 -7.44 -7.18 -23.02
N ALA A 132 -8.08 -7.50 -21.91
CA ALA A 132 -9.53 -7.36 -21.75
C ALA A 132 -9.93 -5.87 -21.84
N PRO A 133 -10.68 -5.44 -22.87
CA PRO A 133 -10.91 -4.02 -23.14
C PRO A 133 -11.78 -3.31 -22.09
N ASN A 134 -12.45 -4.06 -21.19
CA ASN A 134 -13.35 -3.54 -20.17
C ASN A 134 -13.32 -4.39 -18.89
N ALA A 135 -12.12 -4.78 -18.43
CA ALA A 135 -11.98 -5.48 -17.16
C ALA A 135 -12.61 -4.65 -16.03
N LYS A 136 -13.61 -5.23 -15.36
CA LYS A 136 -14.27 -4.59 -14.22
C LYS A 136 -13.45 -4.86 -12.96
N VAL A 137 -12.92 -3.81 -12.37
CA VAL A 137 -12.24 -3.87 -11.07
C VAL A 137 -13.17 -3.46 -9.94
N TYR A 138 -12.87 -3.96 -8.74
CA TYR A 138 -13.61 -3.64 -7.53
C TYR A 138 -12.76 -2.75 -6.63
N ILE A 139 -13.38 -1.69 -6.12
CA ILE A 139 -12.78 -0.78 -5.14
C ILE A 139 -13.46 -0.97 -3.78
N GLU A 140 -12.65 -1.15 -2.75
CA GLU A 140 -13.07 -1.27 -1.36
C GLU A 140 -12.48 -0.11 -0.56
N SER A 141 -13.18 0.31 0.49
CA SER A 141 -12.65 1.31 1.44
C SER A 141 -12.46 0.68 2.81
N MET A 142 -11.23 0.68 3.30
CA MET A 142 -10.90 0.19 4.64
C MET A 142 -11.40 1.13 5.75
N PHE A 143 -11.82 2.34 5.39
CA PHE A 143 -12.54 3.26 6.28
C PHE A 143 -13.96 2.74 6.58
N GLY A 144 -14.53 1.91 5.70
CA GLY A 144 -15.83 1.26 5.86
C GLY A 144 -16.76 1.58 4.68
N ASP A 145 -17.48 2.69 4.75
CA ASP A 145 -18.41 3.08 3.68
C ASP A 145 -17.62 3.70 2.52
N VAL A 146 -17.59 2.99 1.38
CA VAL A 146 -16.86 3.42 0.18
C VAL A 146 -17.45 4.70 -0.43
N HIS A 147 -18.77 4.88 -0.42
CA HIS A 147 -19.39 6.09 -0.96
C HIS A 147 -19.08 7.31 -0.09
N GLN A 148 -19.05 7.12 1.23
CA GLN A 148 -18.60 8.17 2.15
C GLN A 148 -17.13 8.53 1.93
N ALA A 149 -16.24 7.53 1.82
CA ALA A 149 -14.82 7.78 1.54
C ALA A 149 -14.62 8.49 0.21
N MET A 150 -15.40 8.12 -0.83
CA MET A 150 -15.39 8.79 -2.13
C MET A 150 -15.87 10.24 -2.02
N SER A 151 -16.96 10.54 -1.30
CA SER A 151 -17.39 11.92 -1.06
C SER A 151 -16.30 12.72 -0.34
N HIS A 152 -15.66 12.15 0.69
CA HIS A 152 -14.54 12.79 1.37
C HIS A 152 -13.37 13.08 0.42
N LEU A 153 -13.06 12.16 -0.50
CA LEU A 153 -12.00 12.36 -1.50
C LEU A 153 -12.33 13.52 -2.45
N HIS A 154 -13.55 13.58 -3.00
CA HIS A 154 -14.00 14.62 -3.92
C HIS A 154 -14.13 16.00 -3.24
N GLU A 155 -14.66 16.04 -2.02
CA GLU A 155 -14.90 17.28 -1.28
C GLU A 155 -13.67 17.75 -0.47
N ARG A 156 -12.55 17.03 -0.60
CA ARG A 156 -11.30 17.25 0.14
C ARG A 156 -11.51 17.30 1.65
N LEU A 157 -12.13 16.27 2.20
CA LEU A 157 -12.43 16.13 3.62
C LEU A 157 -11.48 15.16 4.31
N ILE A 158 -10.94 15.56 5.46
CA ILE A 158 -10.14 14.72 6.33
C ILE A 158 -11.06 14.10 7.38
N ASP A 159 -11.12 12.78 7.40
CA ASP A 159 -11.78 12.04 8.47
C ASP A 159 -11.07 10.73 8.77
N THR A 160 -11.10 10.32 10.03
CA THR A 160 -10.63 9.01 10.50
C THR A 160 -11.61 8.46 11.54
N ARG A 161 -11.77 7.14 11.58
CA ARG A 161 -12.61 6.45 12.57
C ARG A 161 -11.80 5.91 13.75
N ARG A 162 -10.48 5.78 13.59
CA ARG A 162 -9.57 5.12 14.53
C ARG A 162 -8.33 5.99 14.77
N PRO A 163 -8.48 7.22 15.28
CA PRO A 163 -7.34 8.12 15.51
C PRO A 163 -6.29 7.54 16.45
N GLU A 164 -6.68 6.72 17.42
CA GLU A 164 -5.80 5.99 18.32
C GLU A 164 -4.90 4.96 17.62
N GLU A 165 -5.25 4.57 16.40
CA GLU A 165 -4.44 3.65 15.59
C GLU A 165 -3.45 4.35 14.67
N ILE A 166 -3.56 5.68 14.52
CA ILE A 166 -2.62 6.49 13.75
C ILE A 166 -1.29 6.58 14.52
N ARG A 167 -0.17 6.30 13.85
CA ARG A 167 1.18 6.34 14.47
C ARG A 167 2.18 7.05 13.56
N GLY A 168 3.30 7.47 14.15
CA GLY A 168 4.49 7.92 13.40
C GLY A 168 4.21 9.09 12.46
N GLY A 169 3.99 8.77 11.17
CA GLY A 169 3.81 9.72 10.08
C GLY A 169 2.42 10.35 9.95
N GLY A 170 1.43 9.92 10.74
CA GLY A 170 0.05 10.40 10.60
C GLY A 170 -0.14 11.92 10.76
N LEU A 171 0.60 12.56 11.66
CA LEU A 171 0.59 14.03 11.79
C LEU A 171 1.15 14.71 10.55
N LEU A 172 2.26 14.19 10.00
CA LEU A 172 2.86 14.74 8.78
C LEU A 172 1.91 14.58 7.59
N LYS A 173 1.21 13.45 7.50
CA LYS A 173 0.18 13.22 6.49
C LYS A 173 -1.02 14.15 6.67
N TYR A 174 -1.48 14.38 7.90
CA TYR A 174 -2.51 15.36 8.20
C TYR A 174 -2.11 16.76 7.73
N CYS A 175 -0.92 17.23 8.12
CA CYS A 175 -0.39 18.52 7.68
C CYS A 175 -0.28 18.60 6.15
N HIS A 176 0.17 17.54 5.49
CA HIS A 176 0.25 17.46 4.02
C HIS A 176 -1.13 17.52 3.35
N LEU A 177 -2.16 16.93 3.94
CA LEU A 177 -3.54 17.07 3.46
C LEU A 177 -4.01 18.53 3.61
N LEU A 178 -3.71 19.19 4.73
CA LEU A 178 -4.05 20.60 4.94
C LEU A 178 -3.37 21.52 3.91
N THR A 179 -2.09 21.31 3.58
CA THR A 179 -1.39 22.12 2.57
C THR A 179 -1.97 21.91 1.16
N ARG A 180 -2.66 20.80 0.91
CA ARG A 180 -3.40 20.51 -0.33
C ARG A 180 -4.86 20.98 -0.32
N GLY A 181 -5.25 21.76 0.70
CA GLY A 181 -6.57 22.36 0.82
C GLY A 181 -7.65 21.41 1.34
N TYR A 182 -7.26 20.27 1.93
CA TYR A 182 -8.22 19.43 2.65
C TYR A 182 -8.62 20.10 3.96
N LYS A 183 -9.85 19.83 4.41
CA LYS A 183 -10.42 20.36 5.65
C LYS A 183 -11.04 19.24 6.47
N ALA A 184 -11.16 19.42 7.77
CA ALA A 184 -11.85 18.46 8.64
C ALA A 184 -13.28 18.18 8.17
N ALA A 185 -13.65 16.91 7.96
CA ALA A 185 -15.05 16.52 7.71
C ALA A 185 -15.94 16.89 8.91
N ARG A 186 -15.37 16.83 10.11
CA ARG A 186 -16.05 17.08 11.39
C ARG A 186 -15.22 18.04 12.25
N PRO A 187 -15.33 19.37 12.03
CA PRO A 187 -14.48 20.37 12.70
C PRO A 187 -14.51 20.29 14.24
N SER A 188 -15.66 19.92 14.81
CA SER A 188 -15.83 19.73 16.27
C SER A 188 -15.03 18.55 16.83
N LYS A 189 -14.78 17.51 16.03
CA LYS A 189 -13.97 16.34 16.41
C LYS A 189 -12.48 16.51 16.06
N CYS A 190 -12.14 17.43 15.16
CA CYS A 190 -10.77 17.60 14.69
C CYS A 190 -9.79 18.05 15.79
N ARG A 191 -10.26 18.82 16.79
CA ARG A 191 -9.43 19.20 17.95
C ARG A 191 -8.95 18.01 18.80
N GLN A 192 -9.57 16.84 18.63
CA GLN A 192 -9.13 15.61 19.29
C GLN A 192 -8.02 14.90 18.50
N LEU A 193 -7.88 15.18 17.20
CA LEU A 193 -6.82 14.65 16.34
C LEU A 193 -5.49 15.41 16.49
N GLU A 194 -5.57 16.67 16.92
CA GLU A 194 -4.43 17.60 17.06
C GLU A 194 -3.81 17.62 18.47
N ARG A 195 -4.30 16.78 19.39
CA ARG A 195 -3.80 16.64 20.77
C ARG A 195 -2.86 15.44 20.89
#